data_AF-A0A1L9VAZ9-F1
#
_entry.id   AF-A0A1L9VAZ9-F1
#
_cell.length_a   1.000
_cell.length_b   1.000
_cell.length_c   1.000
_cell.angle_alpha   90.00
_cell.angle_beta   90.00
_cell.angle_gamma   90.00
#
_symmetry.space_group_name_H-M   'P 1'
#
loop_
_entity.id
_entity.type
_entity.pdbx_description
1 polymer ?
#
loop_
_entity_poly.entity_id
_entity_poly.type
_entity_poly.pdbx_seq_one_letter_code
_entity_poly.pdbx_strand_id
1 'polypeptide(L)'
;MGLAAPRKRTKISHDPNNVNWSRSTSGFGHKILSSQGWTPGSLLGARNAAHADMLTPASASHIRVTVKDDTLGLGARPKTLNEPTGLDAFKGLLGRLNGKSDVELEKEQRKRDDIKLAQYAATKWQAVRFVRGGLLVQEKTDAATTKFPENKSTDEKGNGTNNDVTIDE
;
A
#
# COMPACT_ATOMS: atom_id res chain seq x y z
N MET A 1 12.36 -32.78 6.57
CA MET A 1 13.19 -31.77 5.88
C MET A 1 12.47 -30.43 5.96
N GLY A 2 12.84 -29.54 6.87
CA GLY A 2 12.10 -28.29 7.14
C GLY A 2 12.40 -27.21 6.09
N LEU A 3 11.36 -26.69 5.42
CA LEU A 3 11.42 -25.67 4.36
C LEU A 3 11.67 -24.23 4.88
N ALA A 4 12.23 -24.06 6.08
CA ALA A 4 12.43 -22.74 6.68
C ALA A 4 13.79 -22.16 6.25
N ALA A 5 13.76 -21.09 5.46
CA ALA A 5 14.98 -20.36 5.09
C ALA A 5 15.67 -19.77 6.34
N PRO A 6 17.03 -19.80 6.40
CA PRO A 6 17.78 -19.30 7.56
C PRO A 6 17.55 -17.80 7.77
N ARG A 7 17.28 -17.42 9.03
CA ARG A 7 16.92 -16.05 9.42
C ARG A 7 18.14 -15.11 9.33
N LYS A 8 18.21 -14.31 8.27
CA LYS A 8 19.25 -13.26 8.12
C LYS A 8 18.91 -12.05 8.99
N ARG A 9 19.82 -11.70 9.91
CA ARG A 9 19.77 -10.44 10.66
C ARG A 9 20.59 -9.38 9.92
N THR A 10 19.93 -8.46 9.24
CA THR A 10 20.61 -7.32 8.58
C THR A 10 20.77 -6.18 9.59
N LYS A 11 21.98 -5.67 9.76
CA LYS A 11 22.24 -4.49 10.60
C LYS A 11 21.81 -3.25 9.81
N ILE A 12 20.84 -2.51 10.32
CA ILE A 12 20.45 -1.21 9.77
C ILE A 12 21.58 -0.21 10.10
N SER A 13 21.96 0.63 9.13
CA SER A 13 22.96 1.69 9.32
C SER A 13 22.52 2.68 10.40
N HIS A 14 23.47 3.43 10.97
CA HIS A 14 23.16 4.46 11.97
C HIS A 14 22.28 5.59 11.42
N ASP A 15 22.38 5.85 10.11
CA ASP A 15 21.49 6.76 9.39
C ASP A 15 20.83 6.03 8.21
N PRO A 16 19.72 5.31 8.46
CA PRO A 16 19.04 4.55 7.42
C PRO A 16 18.38 5.41 6.34
N ASN A 17 18.08 6.67 6.66
CA ASN A 17 17.39 7.59 5.76
C ASN A 17 18.35 8.58 5.08
N ASN A 18 19.65 8.50 5.38
CA ASN A 18 20.68 9.44 4.92
C ASN A 18 20.23 10.90 5.11
N VAL A 19 19.81 11.27 6.32
CA VAL A 19 19.33 12.64 6.66
C VAL A 19 20.32 13.43 7.52
N ASN A 20 21.43 12.82 7.93
CA ASN A 20 22.41 13.49 8.79
C ASN A 20 23.01 14.73 8.13
N TRP A 21 23.29 14.68 6.82
CA TRP A 21 23.82 15.84 6.10
C TRP A 21 22.80 16.98 6.00
N SER A 22 21.53 16.68 5.74
CA SER A 22 20.49 17.70 5.57
C SER A 22 20.04 18.34 6.89
N ARG A 23 20.21 17.63 8.01
CA ARG A 23 19.89 18.10 9.37
C ARG A 23 21.11 18.66 10.13
N SER A 24 22.27 18.73 9.49
CA SER A 24 23.50 19.16 10.16
C SER A 24 23.53 20.67 10.39
N THR A 25 23.57 21.06 11.67
CA THR A 25 23.75 22.46 12.12
C THR A 25 25.23 22.84 12.30
N SER A 26 26.16 21.89 12.17
CA SER A 26 27.58 22.14 12.42
C SER A 26 28.33 22.79 11.24
N GLY A 27 27.68 22.89 10.08
CA GLY A 27 28.25 23.43 8.85
C GLY A 27 28.57 24.92 8.92
N PHE A 28 29.56 25.35 8.13
CA PHE A 28 30.04 26.73 8.07
C PHE A 28 28.93 27.73 7.75
N GLY A 29 28.10 27.46 6.73
CA GLY A 29 27.00 28.34 6.34
C GLY A 29 25.94 28.50 7.44
N HIS A 30 25.57 27.41 8.11
CA HIS A 30 24.63 27.46 9.23
C HIS A 30 25.19 28.33 10.37
N LYS A 31 26.47 28.17 10.72
CA LYS A 31 27.11 28.97 11.78
C LYS A 31 27.11 30.46 11.44
N ILE A 32 27.45 30.84 10.21
CA ILE A 32 27.42 32.24 9.78
C ILE A 32 26.00 32.80 9.86
N LEU A 33 25.02 32.09 9.30
CA LEU A 33 23.64 32.57 9.33
C LEU A 33 23.12 32.73 10.77
N SER A 34 23.38 31.75 11.64
CA SER A 34 23.02 31.84 13.05
C SER A 34 23.74 32.97 13.78
N SER A 35 25.00 33.26 13.44
CA SER A 35 25.73 34.41 14.01
C SER A 35 25.10 35.76 13.64
N GLN A 36 24.42 35.82 12.48
CA GLN A 36 23.68 36.98 12.01
C GLN A 36 22.22 36.99 12.53
N GLY A 37 21.89 36.12 13.48
CA GLY A 37 20.55 36.05 14.07
C GLY A 37 19.52 35.27 13.25
N TRP A 38 19.93 34.57 12.19
CA TRP A 38 19.02 33.69 11.45
C TRP A 38 18.82 32.35 12.16
N THR A 39 17.57 31.96 12.35
CA THR A 39 17.18 30.68 12.93
C THR A 39 16.58 29.75 11.88
N PRO A 40 16.78 28.42 11.98
CA PRO A 40 16.13 27.46 11.08
C PRO A 40 14.62 27.66 11.04
N GLY A 41 14.04 27.73 9.83
CA GLY A 41 12.62 28.00 9.61
C GLY A 41 12.25 29.49 9.55
N SER A 42 13.19 30.40 9.84
CA SER A 42 13.00 31.82 9.59
C SER A 42 13.21 32.15 8.11
N LEU A 43 12.40 33.08 7.61
CA LEU A 43 12.53 33.59 6.24
C LEU A 43 13.74 34.52 6.14
N LEU A 44 14.40 34.47 4.98
CA LEU A 44 15.50 35.36 4.64
C LEU A 44 14.97 36.54 3.81
N GLY A 45 15.53 37.73 4.03
CA GLY A 45 15.14 38.96 3.33
C GLY A 45 14.63 40.06 4.26
N ALA A 46 14.36 41.23 3.69
CA ALA A 46 13.80 42.35 4.44
C ALA A 46 12.35 42.07 4.82
N ARG A 47 11.98 42.36 6.07
CA ARG A 47 10.61 42.13 6.59
C ARG A 47 9.54 42.94 5.84
N ASN A 48 9.92 44.07 5.25
CA ASN A 48 9.02 44.99 4.54
C ASN A 48 9.21 44.93 3.01
N ALA A 49 9.73 43.82 2.48
CA ALA A 49 9.84 43.65 1.04
C ALA A 49 8.44 43.61 0.41
N ALA A 50 8.28 44.15 -0.79
CA ALA A 50 6.99 44.17 -1.50
C ALA A 50 6.41 42.76 -1.75
N HIS A 51 7.25 41.73 -1.75
CA HIS A 51 6.87 40.33 -1.91
C HIS A 51 6.83 39.54 -0.59
N ALA A 52 6.96 40.21 0.57
CA ALA A 52 6.93 39.54 1.86
C ALA A 52 5.59 38.80 2.09
N ASP A 53 4.49 39.38 1.62
CA ASP A 53 3.14 38.81 1.72
C ASP A 53 2.97 37.51 0.89
N MET A 54 3.81 37.29 -0.12
CA MET A 54 3.76 36.08 -0.96
C MET A 54 4.50 34.90 -0.32
N LEU A 55 5.32 35.16 0.71
CA LEU A 55 6.10 34.13 1.35
C LEU A 55 5.26 33.39 2.37
N THR A 56 5.29 32.06 2.30
CA THR A 56 4.63 31.18 3.27
C THR A 56 5.67 30.52 4.18
N PRO A 57 5.28 29.90 5.30
CA PRO A 57 6.21 29.11 6.11
C PRO A 57 6.93 28.01 5.30
N ALA A 58 6.30 27.51 4.22
CA ALA A 58 6.92 26.53 3.32
C ALA A 58 8.08 27.13 2.49
N SER A 59 8.06 28.44 2.24
CA SER A 59 9.11 29.18 1.54
C SER A 59 10.43 29.27 2.33
N ALA A 60 10.42 28.96 3.63
CA ALA A 60 11.64 28.85 4.43
C ALA A 60 12.43 27.55 4.14
N SER A 61 11.86 26.62 3.38
CA SER A 61 12.52 25.37 2.98
C SER A 61 13.13 25.45 1.58
N HIS A 62 14.01 24.50 1.24
CA HIS A 62 14.63 24.43 -0.08
C HIS A 62 13.61 24.10 -1.20
N ILE A 63 13.91 24.52 -2.43
CA ILE A 63 13.11 24.10 -3.60
C ILE A 63 13.45 22.66 -3.97
N ARG A 64 12.44 21.80 -4.03
CA ARG A 64 12.60 20.42 -4.52
C ARG A 64 12.51 20.41 -6.04
N VAL A 65 13.57 19.93 -6.69
CA VAL A 65 13.61 19.74 -8.15
C VAL A 65 13.65 18.26 -8.45
N THR A 66 12.74 17.80 -9.30
CA THR A 66 12.78 16.46 -9.87
C THR A 66 13.38 16.55 -11.26
N VAL A 67 14.56 15.97 -11.45
CA VAL A 67 15.18 15.89 -12.78
C VAL A 67 14.45 14.83 -13.58
N LYS A 68 14.08 15.20 -14.81
CA LYS A 68 13.44 14.29 -15.75
C LYS A 68 14.52 13.48 -16.46
N ASP A 69 14.40 12.16 -16.40
CA ASP A 69 15.33 11.21 -17.00
C ASP A 69 14.65 10.31 -18.05
N ASP A 70 13.53 10.76 -18.60
CA ASP A 70 12.76 10.03 -19.60
C ASP A 70 12.54 10.84 -20.88
N THR A 71 12.18 10.12 -21.95
CA THR A 71 11.89 10.69 -23.28
C THR A 71 10.40 11.04 -23.46
N LEU A 72 9.59 10.90 -22.41
CA LEU A 72 8.15 11.16 -22.46
C LEU A 72 7.84 12.66 -22.61
N GLY A 73 6.60 13.03 -22.94
CA GLY A 73 6.18 14.44 -22.94
C GLY A 73 6.14 15.04 -21.52
N LEU A 74 6.19 16.37 -21.37
CA LEU A 74 5.90 17.01 -20.08
C LEU A 74 4.46 16.67 -19.67
N GLY A 75 4.27 16.21 -18.43
CA GLY A 75 2.96 15.79 -17.93
C GLY A 75 2.56 14.35 -18.30
N ALA A 76 3.29 13.67 -19.20
CA ALA A 76 3.09 12.25 -19.45
C ALA A 76 3.69 11.45 -18.29
N ARG A 77 2.92 10.52 -17.73
CA ARG A 77 3.38 9.59 -16.70
C ARG A 77 3.45 8.18 -17.28
N PRO A 78 4.43 7.37 -16.87
CA PRO A 78 4.47 5.97 -17.28
C PRO A 78 3.16 5.31 -16.89
N LYS A 79 2.55 4.59 -17.84
CA LYS A 79 1.26 3.95 -17.64
C LYS A 79 1.41 2.88 -16.56
N THR A 80 0.73 3.06 -15.42
CA THR A 80 0.79 2.11 -14.30
C THR A 80 0.07 0.79 -14.61
N LEU A 81 -0.89 0.83 -15.53
CA LEU A 81 -1.75 -0.27 -15.91
C LEU A 81 -1.63 -0.52 -17.41
N ASN A 82 -1.25 -1.73 -17.81
CA ASN A 82 -1.10 -2.08 -19.21
C ASN A 82 -2.46 -2.27 -19.95
N GLU A 83 -3.60 -2.07 -19.28
CA GLU A 83 -4.91 -2.28 -19.88
C GLU A 83 -5.29 -1.11 -20.81
N PRO A 84 -5.69 -1.37 -22.07
CA PRO A 84 -6.23 -0.35 -22.96
C PRO A 84 -7.46 0.32 -22.35
N THR A 85 -7.51 1.66 -22.37
CA THR A 85 -8.66 2.42 -21.89
C THR A 85 -9.91 2.02 -22.67
N GLY A 86 -11.02 1.74 -21.97
CA GLY A 86 -12.33 1.49 -22.60
C GLY A 86 -12.65 0.03 -22.94
N LEU A 87 -11.73 -0.91 -22.72
CA LEU A 87 -11.96 -2.34 -23.01
C LEU A 87 -13.06 -2.96 -22.12
N ASP A 88 -13.24 -2.45 -20.89
CA ASP A 88 -14.26 -2.95 -19.96
C ASP A 88 -15.70 -2.66 -20.42
N ALA A 89 -15.95 -1.45 -20.94
CA ALA A 89 -17.24 -1.08 -21.53
C ALA A 89 -17.54 -1.94 -22.77
N PHE A 90 -16.52 -2.20 -23.59
CA PHE A 90 -16.66 -3.06 -24.77
C PHE A 90 -16.95 -4.53 -24.40
N LYS A 91 -16.26 -5.07 -23.39
CA LYS A 91 -16.55 -6.42 -22.85
C LYS A 91 -17.98 -6.53 -22.32
N GLY A 92 -18.50 -5.48 -21.67
CA GLY A 92 -19.90 -5.42 -21.24
C GLY A 92 -20.89 -5.46 -22.41
N LEU A 93 -20.63 -4.69 -23.47
CA LEU A 93 -21.45 -4.70 -24.67
C LEU A 93 -21.47 -6.07 -25.35
N LEU A 94 -20.31 -6.68 -25.53
CA LEU A 94 -20.21 -8.03 -26.11
C LEU A 94 -20.88 -9.09 -25.25
N GLY A 95 -20.82 -8.96 -23.91
CA GLY A 95 -21.51 -9.86 -23.00
C GLY A 95 -23.03 -9.83 -23.20
N ARG A 96 -23.62 -8.63 -23.30
CA ARG A 96 -25.05 -8.46 -23.58
C ARG A 96 -25.42 -9.01 -24.95
N LEU A 97 -24.60 -8.73 -25.97
CA LEU A 97 -24.85 -9.20 -27.33
C LEU A 97 -24.77 -10.73 -27.43
N ASN A 98 -23.90 -11.36 -26.65
CA ASN A 98 -23.75 -12.81 -26.61
C ASN A 98 -24.77 -13.50 -25.67
N GLY A 99 -25.81 -12.79 -25.21
CA GLY A 99 -26.91 -13.36 -24.43
C GLY A 99 -26.57 -13.66 -22.97
N LYS A 100 -25.49 -13.10 -22.40
CA LYS A 100 -25.24 -13.23 -20.95
C LYS A 100 -26.32 -12.47 -20.17
N SER A 101 -26.76 -13.05 -19.05
CA SER A 101 -27.70 -12.38 -18.15
C SER A 101 -27.06 -11.14 -17.52
N ASP A 102 -27.84 -10.07 -17.32
CA ASP A 102 -27.33 -8.84 -16.71
C ASP A 102 -26.76 -9.08 -15.30
N VAL A 103 -27.31 -10.07 -14.57
CA VAL A 103 -26.86 -10.46 -13.24
C VAL A 103 -25.45 -11.04 -13.25
N GLU A 104 -25.10 -11.84 -14.25
CA GLU A 104 -23.74 -12.37 -14.41
C GLU A 104 -22.75 -11.29 -14.79
N LEU A 105 -23.19 -10.36 -15.65
CA LEU A 105 -22.39 -9.25 -16.13
C LEU A 105 -22.04 -8.28 -15.00
N GLU A 106 -23.00 -7.98 -14.12
CA GLU A 106 -22.76 -7.21 -12.90
C GLU A 106 -21.80 -7.91 -11.94
N LYS A 107 -21.94 -9.23 -11.76
CA LYS A 107 -21.01 -10.01 -10.92
C LYS A 107 -19.58 -9.96 -11.47
N GLU A 108 -19.41 -10.07 -12.79
CA GLU A 108 -18.12 -9.93 -13.44
C GLU A 108 -17.54 -8.51 -13.30
N GLN A 109 -18.38 -7.46 -13.45
CA GLN A 109 -17.97 -6.06 -13.25
C GLN A 109 -17.50 -5.82 -11.81
N ARG A 110 -18.28 -6.23 -10.81
CA ARG A 110 -17.92 -6.11 -9.39
C ARG A 110 -16.56 -6.75 -9.08
N LYS A 111 -16.33 -7.98 -9.58
CA LYS A 111 -15.03 -8.66 -9.42
C LYS A 111 -13.87 -7.86 -10.02
N ARG A 112 -14.06 -7.24 -11.19
CA ARG A 112 -13.02 -6.40 -11.82
C ARG A 112 -12.78 -5.14 -11.01
N ASP A 113 -13.83 -4.48 -10.55
CA ASP A 113 -13.73 -3.25 -9.76
C ASP A 113 -13.06 -3.51 -8.40
N ASP A 114 -13.34 -4.65 -7.77
CA ASP A 114 -12.65 -5.10 -6.56
C ASP A 114 -11.14 -5.30 -6.80
N ILE A 115 -10.75 -5.90 -7.93
CA ILE A 115 -9.34 -6.06 -8.31
C ILE A 115 -8.67 -4.70 -8.54
N LYS A 116 -9.33 -3.79 -9.27
CA LYS A 116 -8.81 -2.42 -9.53
C LYS A 116 -8.63 -1.67 -8.21
N LEU A 117 -9.59 -1.78 -7.29
CA LEU A 117 -9.55 -1.15 -5.98
C LEU A 117 -8.39 -1.72 -5.14
N ALA A 118 -8.23 -3.04 -5.12
CA ALA A 118 -7.13 -3.69 -4.42
C ALA A 118 -5.76 -3.24 -4.97
N GLN A 119 -5.61 -3.15 -6.29
CA GLN A 119 -4.38 -2.71 -6.94
C GLN A 119 -4.09 -1.22 -6.68
N TYR A 120 -5.11 -0.35 -6.73
CA TYR A 120 -4.99 1.05 -6.36
C TYR A 120 -4.54 1.21 -4.90
N ALA A 121 -5.19 0.50 -3.97
CA ALA A 121 -4.84 0.54 -2.56
C ALA A 121 -3.39 0.09 -2.31
N ALA A 122 -2.95 -1.00 -2.96
CA ALA A 122 -1.58 -1.49 -2.85
C ALA A 122 -0.54 -0.50 -3.39
N THR A 123 -0.85 0.22 -4.47
CA THR A 123 0.06 1.20 -5.08
C THR A 123 0.15 2.47 -4.24
N LYS A 124 -1.00 2.97 -3.76
CA LYS A 124 -1.07 4.21 -2.97
C LYS A 124 -0.53 4.04 -1.56
N TRP A 125 -0.78 2.89 -0.96
CA TRP A 125 -0.39 2.58 0.40
C TRP A 125 0.46 1.30 0.42
N GLN A 126 1.75 1.45 0.12
CA GLN A 126 2.73 0.35 -0.05
C GLN A 126 2.93 -0.59 1.16
N ALA A 127 2.13 -0.52 2.22
CA ALA A 127 2.30 -1.37 3.42
C ALA A 127 1.07 -1.49 4.35
N VAL A 128 -0.18 -1.29 3.91
CA VAL A 128 -1.33 -1.44 4.83
C VAL A 128 -1.84 -2.88 4.84
N ARG A 129 -1.43 -3.65 5.84
CA ARG A 129 -2.02 -4.96 6.16
C ARG A 129 -3.03 -4.78 7.30
N PHE A 130 -4.32 -4.81 6.98
CA PHE A 130 -5.35 -4.83 8.00
C PHE A 130 -5.35 -6.20 8.69
N VAL A 131 -5.00 -6.22 9.97
CA VAL A 131 -5.22 -7.36 10.86
C VAL A 131 -6.56 -7.14 11.54
N ARG A 132 -7.43 -8.14 11.55
CA ARG A 132 -8.67 -8.14 12.34
C ARG A 132 -8.30 -7.79 13.79
N GLY A 133 -8.73 -6.62 14.26
CA GLY A 133 -8.73 -6.32 15.69
C GLY A 133 -9.67 -7.32 16.39
N GLY A 134 -9.17 -8.01 17.40
CA GLY A 134 -10.05 -8.79 18.29
C GLY A 134 -11.08 -7.85 18.95
N LEU A 135 -12.25 -8.39 19.28
CA LEU A 135 -13.21 -7.68 20.14
C LEU A 135 -12.72 -7.84 21.58
N LEU A 136 -12.42 -6.73 22.27
CA LEU A 136 -12.19 -6.74 23.71
C LEU A 136 -13.54 -7.04 24.39
N VAL A 137 -13.73 -8.29 24.80
CA VAL A 137 -14.86 -8.70 25.63
C VAL A 137 -14.46 -8.45 27.08
N GLN A 138 -15.24 -7.66 27.79
CA GLN A 138 -15.07 -7.44 29.22
C GLN A 138 -15.35 -8.76 29.95
N GLU A 139 -14.32 -9.38 30.54
CA GLU A 139 -14.49 -10.57 31.38
C GLU A 139 -15.39 -10.19 32.57
N LYS A 140 -16.62 -10.70 32.57
CA LYS A 140 -17.45 -10.70 33.76
C LYS A 140 -16.93 -11.83 34.66
N THR A 141 -16.37 -11.44 35.78
CA THR A 141 -15.91 -12.33 36.84
C THR A 141 -17.11 -12.94 37.55
N ASP A 142 -17.71 -13.97 36.97
CA ASP A 142 -18.52 -14.92 37.71
C ASP A 142 -17.89 -16.30 37.53
N ALA A 143 -17.31 -16.81 38.61
CA ALA A 143 -16.62 -18.07 38.68
C ALA A 143 -17.57 -19.24 38.40
N ALA A 144 -17.69 -19.65 37.13
CA ALA A 144 -18.24 -20.95 36.77
C ALA A 144 -17.63 -21.43 35.44
N THR A 145 -16.71 -22.38 35.59
CA THR A 145 -16.17 -23.33 34.60
C THR A 145 -16.94 -23.44 33.29
N THR A 146 -16.29 -23.14 32.15
CA THR A 146 -16.72 -23.64 30.84
C THR A 146 -15.50 -24.15 30.07
N LYS A 147 -15.58 -25.44 29.70
CA LYS A 147 -14.50 -26.20 29.06
C LYS A 147 -14.32 -25.77 27.61
N PHE A 148 -13.07 -25.66 27.17
CA PHE A 148 -12.70 -25.49 25.77
C PHE A 148 -13.03 -26.76 24.97
N PRO A 149 -13.69 -26.67 23.79
CA PRO A 149 -13.79 -27.82 22.90
C PRO A 149 -12.45 -28.03 22.17
N GLU A 150 -11.83 -29.18 22.39
CA GLU A 150 -10.76 -29.71 21.53
C GLU A 150 -11.34 -30.00 20.14
N ASN A 151 -10.75 -29.37 19.12
CA ASN A 151 -11.02 -29.70 17.73
C ASN A 151 -10.39 -31.06 17.42
N LYS A 152 -11.22 -32.10 17.25
CA LYS A 152 -10.80 -33.34 16.58
C LYS A 152 -10.62 -33.06 15.09
N SER A 153 -9.39 -33.17 14.62
CA SER A 153 -9.06 -33.26 13.21
C SER A 153 -9.53 -34.62 12.66
N THR A 154 -10.58 -34.62 11.84
CA THR A 154 -10.83 -35.71 10.89
C THR A 154 -9.97 -35.46 9.65
N ASP A 155 -8.80 -36.11 9.63
CA ASP A 155 -8.06 -36.36 8.39
C ASP A 155 -8.70 -37.58 7.71
N GLU A 156 -9.56 -37.34 6.73
CA GLU A 156 -9.87 -38.34 5.71
C GLU A 156 -9.00 -38.07 4.47
N LYS A 157 -7.87 -38.77 4.38
CA LYS A 157 -7.26 -39.10 3.10
C LYS A 157 -7.70 -40.49 2.71
N GLY A 158 -8.28 -40.58 1.52
CA GLY A 158 -8.91 -41.77 0.99
C GLY A 158 -7.94 -42.88 0.61
N ASN A 159 -8.54 -43.98 0.17
CA ASN A 159 -7.88 -44.94 -0.70
C ASN A 159 -8.92 -45.52 -1.65
N GLY A 160 -8.68 -45.38 -2.94
CA GLY A 160 -9.49 -46.01 -3.97
C GLY A 160 -9.12 -47.48 -4.13
N THR A 161 -10.07 -48.28 -4.61
CA THR A 161 -9.84 -49.39 -5.54
C THR A 161 -11.16 -49.86 -6.13
N ASN A 162 -11.20 -49.84 -7.47
CA ASN A 162 -11.73 -50.87 -8.37
C ASN A 162 -13.24 -51.10 -8.52
N ASN A 163 -13.69 -50.73 -9.73
CA ASN A 163 -14.73 -51.32 -10.57
C ASN A 163 -15.19 -52.74 -10.19
N ASP A 164 -16.50 -52.95 -10.14
CA ASP A 164 -17.14 -54.01 -10.93
C ASP A 164 -18.59 -53.65 -11.26
N VAL A 165 -18.96 -53.91 -12.50
CA VAL A 165 -20.29 -53.69 -13.07
C VAL A 165 -20.96 -55.06 -13.10
N THR A 166 -22.08 -55.20 -12.38
CA THR A 166 -23.00 -56.32 -12.62
C THR A 166 -24.43 -55.79 -12.57
N ILE A 167 -24.99 -55.69 -13.77
CA ILE A 167 -26.42 -55.70 -14.07
C ILE A 167 -26.91 -57.11 -13.75
N ASP A 168 -28.01 -57.26 -13.01
CA ASP A 168 -28.96 -58.37 -13.20
C ASP A 168 -30.32 -58.03 -12.53
N GLU A 169 -31.36 -58.23 -13.34
CA GLU A 169 -32.84 -58.26 -13.15
C GLU A 169 -33.58 -57.13 -12.42
#